data_AF-A0A848CGR9-F1
#
_entry.id   AF-A0A848CGR9-F1
#
_cell.length_a   1.000
_cell.length_b   1.000
_cell.length_c   1.000
_cell.angle_alpha   90.00
_cell.angle_beta   90.00
_cell.angle_gamma   90.00
#
_symmetry.space_group_name_H-M   'P 1'
#
loop_
_entity.id
_entity.type
_entity.pdbx_description
1 polymer ?
#
loop_
_entity_poly.entity_id
_entity_poly.type
_entity_poly.pdbx_seq_one_letter_code
_entity_poly.pdbx_strand_id
1 'polypeptide(L)' 'MSKIVYSPDKPNDCRYCHFWKNNKTGCCLGEENCYYLISVSPKPKSECEGCPYGRDHPCIGWCTRKIMKEVGVR' A
#
# COMPACT_ATOMS: atom_id res chain seq x y z
N MET A 1 -3.82 -2.57 -11.31
CA MET A 1 -4.24 -3.61 -10.36
C MET A 1 -3.05 -3.93 -9.47
N SER A 2 -3.12 -3.67 -8.17
CA SER A 2 -2.02 -3.93 -7.25
C SER A 2 -1.79 -5.44 -7.16
N LYS A 3 -0.54 -5.89 -7.34
CA LYS A 3 -0.20 -7.30 -7.20
C LYS A 3 -0.38 -7.69 -5.75
N ILE A 4 -1.33 -8.59 -5.47
CA ILE A 4 -1.50 -9.18 -4.15
C ILE A 4 -0.32 -10.11 -3.89
N VAL A 5 0.40 -9.88 -2.79
CA VAL A 5 1.54 -10.69 -2.35
C VAL A 5 1.19 -11.24 -0.98
N TYR A 6 1.51 -12.50 -0.73
CA TYR A 6 1.35 -13.16 0.56
C TYR A 6 2.70 -13.57 1.14
N SER A 7 2.79 -13.69 2.47
CA SER A 7 3.96 -14.20 3.16
C SER A 7 4.28 -15.64 2.74
N PRO A 8 5.56 -16.03 2.65
CA PRO A 8 5.94 -17.43 2.43
C PRO A 8 5.39 -18.36 3.52
N ASP A 9 5.09 -17.85 4.71
CA ASP A 9 4.47 -18.60 5.81
C ASP A 9 2.99 -18.93 5.58
N LYS A 10 2.37 -18.37 4.52
CA LYS A 10 0.97 -18.65 4.22
C LYS A 10 0.83 -20.13 3.85
N PRO A 11 -0.02 -20.90 4.55
CA PRO A 11 -0.29 -22.27 4.15
C PRO A 11 -0.96 -22.32 2.77
N ASN A 12 -0.68 -23.39 2.03
CA ASN A 12 -1.30 -23.65 0.72
C ASN A 12 -2.82 -23.71 0.81
N ASP A 13 -3.35 -24.30 1.87
CA ASP A 13 -4.78 -24.39 2.14
C ASP A 13 -5.16 -23.60 3.40
N CYS A 14 -6.17 -22.74 3.28
CA CYS A 14 -6.67 -21.92 4.39
C CYS A 14 -7.23 -22.77 5.55
N ARG A 15 -7.60 -24.03 5.33
CA ARG A 15 -8.04 -24.96 6.39
C ARG A 15 -6.93 -25.28 7.41
N TYR A 16 -5.67 -25.10 7.00
CA TYR A 16 -4.50 -25.28 7.87
C TYR A 16 -4.00 -23.95 8.46
N CYS A 17 -4.68 -22.84 8.20
CA CYS A 17 -4.38 -21.54 8.78
C CYS A 17 -4.67 -21.55 10.28
N HIS A 18 -3.80 -20.92 11.07
CA HIS A 18 -4.01 -20.73 12.51
C HIS A 18 -5.32 -19.99 12.83
N PHE A 19 -5.78 -19.14 11.91
CA PHE A 19 -7.01 -18.36 12.05
C PHE A 19 -8.25 -19.07 11.46
N TRP A 20 -8.13 -20.31 11.01
CA TRP A 20 -9.26 -21.10 10.52
C TRP A 20 -10.12 -21.61 11.67
N LYS A 21 -11.43 -21.36 11.62
CA LYS A 21 -12.35 -21.80 12.68
C LYS A 21 -13.00 -23.15 12.37
N ASN A 22 -13.69 -23.26 11.24
CA ASN A 22 -14.32 -24.50 10.73
C ASN A 22 -14.89 -24.28 9.31
N ASN A 23 -15.40 -25.32 8.65
CA ASN A 23 -15.95 -25.22 7.29
C ASN A 23 -17.24 -24.38 7.17
N LYS A 24 -17.96 -24.10 8.27
CA LYS A 24 -19.16 -23.24 8.26
C LYS A 24 -18.80 -21.76 8.36
N THR A 25 -17.81 -21.41 9.20
CA THR A 25 -17.44 -20.01 9.49
C THR A 25 -16.23 -19.56 8.68
N GLY A 26 -15.35 -20.48 8.29
CA GLY A 26 -14.11 -20.18 7.59
C GLY A 26 -13.05 -19.53 8.47
N CYS A 27 -12.28 -18.61 7.88
CA CYS A 27 -11.27 -17.80 8.57
C CYS A 27 -11.94 -16.79 9.51
N CYS A 28 -11.48 -16.71 10.76
CA CYS A 28 -12.05 -15.78 11.74
C CYS A 28 -11.72 -14.31 11.47
N LEU A 29 -10.71 -14.02 10.65
CA LEU A 29 -10.30 -12.66 10.30
C LEU A 29 -11.08 -12.08 9.09
N GLY A 30 -11.79 -12.91 8.34
CA GLY A 30 -12.38 -12.51 7.04
C GLY A 30 -11.34 -12.45 5.93
N GLU A 31 -11.80 -12.47 4.67
CA GLU A 31 -10.93 -12.53 3.49
C GLU A 31 -10.12 -11.25 3.28
N GLU A 32 -10.70 -10.10 3.64
CA GLU A 32 -10.08 -8.77 3.51
C GLU A 32 -8.97 -8.49 4.54
N ASN A 33 -8.97 -9.19 5.69
CA ASN A 33 -7.96 -9.03 6.75
C ASN A 33 -7.05 -10.26 6.88
N CYS A 34 -6.69 -10.88 5.75
CA CYS A 34 -5.80 -12.05 5.77
C CYS A 34 -4.47 -11.71 6.45
N TYR A 35 -4.13 -12.41 7.54
CA TYR A 35 -2.89 -12.19 8.31
C TYR A 35 -1.62 -12.28 7.47
N TYR A 36 -1.61 -13.14 6.44
CA TYR A 36 -0.46 -13.34 5.57
C TYR A 36 -0.40 -12.35 4.39
N LEU A 37 -1.35 -11.43 4.28
CA LEU A 37 -1.40 -10.47 3.19
C LEU A 37 -0.26 -9.45 3.34
N ILE A 38 0.72 -9.54 2.44
CA ILE A 38 1.88 -8.61 2.37
C ILE A 38 1.53 -7.36 1.57
N SER A 39 0.39 -7.32 0.86
CA SER A 39 0.02 -6.12 0.11
C SER A 39 -0.19 -4.94 1.05
N VAL A 40 0.90 -4.21 1.23
CA VAL A 40 1.01 -2.92 1.89
C VAL A 40 0.01 -2.03 1.19
N SER A 41 -0.73 -1.29 2.00
CA SER A 41 -1.53 -0.13 1.59
C SER A 41 -0.77 0.61 0.48
N PRO A 42 -1.42 1.02 -0.62
CA PRO A 42 -0.75 1.78 -1.67
C PRO A 42 0.04 2.88 -0.98
N LYS A 43 1.36 2.92 -1.21
CA LYS A 43 2.22 3.96 -0.63
C LYS A 43 1.50 5.29 -0.87
N PRO A 44 1.31 6.13 0.16
CA PRO A 44 0.67 7.42 -0.03
C PRO A 44 1.44 8.11 -1.16
N LYS A 45 0.74 8.38 -2.26
CA LYS A 45 1.35 8.98 -3.44
C LYS A 45 1.95 10.30 -3.00
N SER A 46 3.27 10.41 -3.03
CA SER A 46 3.92 11.68 -2.74
C SER A 46 3.56 12.68 -3.83
N GLU A 47 3.50 13.97 -3.51
CA GLU A 47 3.32 15.02 -4.51
C GLU A 47 4.47 15.05 -5.56
N CYS A 48 5.55 14.32 -5.27
CA CYS A 48 6.72 14.15 -6.12
C CYS A 48 6.68 12.86 -6.95
N GLU A 49 5.64 12.04 -6.84
CA GLU A 49 5.51 10.80 -7.61
C GLU A 49 5.36 11.13 -9.11
N GLY A 50 6.27 10.61 -9.93
CA GLY A 50 6.31 10.88 -11.37
C GLY A 50 6.98 12.21 -11.76
N CYS A 51 7.51 12.97 -10.81
CA CYS A 51 8.30 14.16 -11.13
C CYS A 51 9.69 13.77 -11.66
N PRO A 52 10.24 14.46 -12.69
CA PRO A 52 11.61 14.23 -13.18
C PRO A 52 12.69 14.35 -12.09
N TYR A 53 12.39 15.12 -11.03
CA TYR A 53 13.26 15.39 -9.89
C TYR A 53 12.76 14.73 -8.59
N GLY A 54 11.93 13.69 -8.67
CA GLY A 54 11.30 13.03 -7.51
C GLY A 54 12.22 12.12 -6.68
N ARG A 55 13.53 12.10 -6.95
CA ARG A 55 14.50 11.23 -6.26
C ARG A 55 14.73 11.64 -4.80
N ASP A 56 14.82 12.94 -4.55
CA ASP A 56 15.06 13.52 -3.22
C ASP A 56 13.78 14.21 -2.73
N HIS A 57 13.54 14.19 -1.41
CA HIS A 57 12.33 14.76 -0.82
C HIS A 57 12.65 15.91 0.14
N PRO A 58 12.05 17.10 -0.04
CA PRO A 58 11.09 17.48 -1.09
C PRO A 58 11.73 17.61 -2.48
N CYS A 59 11.00 17.22 -3.52
CA CYS A 59 11.49 17.35 -4.90
C CYS A 59 11.48 18.81 -5.36
N ILE A 60 12.33 19.13 -6.33
CA ILE A 60 12.44 20.47 -6.93
C ILE A 60 11.07 20.97 -7.44
N GLY A 61 10.30 20.10 -8.11
CA GLY A 61 8.96 20.45 -8.60
C GLY A 61 7.97 20.84 -7.50
N TRP A 62 8.08 20.22 -6.33
CA TRP A 62 7.28 20.59 -5.16
C TRP A 62 7.70 21.96 -4.62
N CYS A 63 9.01 22.19 -4.48
CA CYS A 63 9.56 23.48 -4.03
C CYS A 63 9.14 24.63 -4.94
N THR A 64 9.24 24.46 -6.27
CA THR A 64 8.84 25.51 -7.23
C THR A 64 7.33 25.77 -7.20
N ARG A 65 6.49 24.73 -7.12
CA ARG A 65 5.02 24.90 -6.98
C ARG A 65 4.65 25.63 -5.68
N LYS A 66 5.39 25.37 -4.59
CA LYS A 66 5.17 26.06 -3.32
C LYS A 66 5.44 27.57 -3.47
N ILE A 67 6.60 27.92 -4.02
CA ILE A 67 6.98 29.33 -4.25
C ILE A 67 5.98 30.01 -5.18
N MET A 68 5.61 29.39 -6.31
CA MET A 68 4.64 29.94 -7.27
C MET A 68 3.28 30.25 -6.63
N LYS A 69 2.80 29.39 -5.72
CA LYS A 69 1.59 29.65 -4.94
C LYS A 69 1.75 30.82 -3.97
N GLU A 70 2.89 30.92 -3.29
CA GLU A 70 3.19 32.01 -2.35
C GLU A 70 3.29 33.36 -3.07
N VAL A 71 3.82 33.39 -4.29
CA VAL A 71 3.93 34.61 -5.10
C VAL A 71 2.72 34.89 -5.98
N GLY A 72 1.67 34.06 -5.93
CA GLY A 72 0.42 34.26 -6.66
C GLY A 72 0.52 34.11 -8.19
N VAL A 73 1.58 33.45 -8.68
CA VAL A 73 1.78 33.20 -10.11
C VAL A 73 1.20 31.83 -10.44
N ARG A 74 0.12 31.79 -11.20
CA ARG A 74 -0.61 30.57 -11.60
C ARG A 74 -0.13 30.02 -12.92
#